data_AF-A0A9D9P8T4-F1
#
_entry.id   AF-A0A9D9P8T4-F1
#
_cell.length_a   1.000
_cell.length_b   1.000
_cell.length_c   1.000
_cell.angle_alpha   90.00
_cell.angle_beta   90.00
_cell.angle_gamma   90.00
#
_symmetry.space_group_name_H-M   'P 1'
#
loop_
_entity.id
_entity.type
_entity.pdbx_description
1 polymer ?
#
loop_
_entity_poly.entity_id
_entity_poly.type
_entity_poly.pdbx_seq_one_letter_code
_entity_poly.pdbx_strand_id
1 'polypeptide(L)' 'MLETAIADYYHTALQDKAIAQAIWEALTARQRERNLFSGDRPLTTVMRLRFLTLLQYDLLRHSVGLVVAAL' A
#
# COMPACT_ATOMS: atom_id res chain seq x y z
N MET A 1 13.96 13.65 -7.11
CA MET A 1 12.51 13.82 -6.84
C MET A 1 11.98 12.55 -6.19
N LEU A 2 11.01 12.67 -5.27
CA LEU A 2 10.47 11.51 -4.55
C LEU A 2 9.76 10.55 -5.51
N GLU A 3 9.10 11.06 -6.56
CA GLU A 3 8.46 10.25 -7.59
C GLU A 3 9.47 9.37 -8.34
N THR A 4 10.64 9.92 -8.69
CA THR A 4 11.73 9.18 -9.34
C THR A 4 12.31 8.11 -8.42
N ALA A 5 12.51 8.41 -7.13
CA ALA A 5 12.99 7.43 -6.17
C ALA A 5 12.00 6.26 -5.98
N ILE A 6 10.69 6.54 -6.01
CA ILE A 6 9.65 5.51 -5.96
C ILE A 6 9.65 4.70 -7.25
N ALA A 7 9.63 5.36 -8.41
CA ALA A 7 9.59 4.66 -9.68
C ALA A 7 10.84 3.80 -9.88
N ASP A 8 12.02 4.35 -9.67
CA ASP A 8 13.25 3.67 -10.01
C ASP A 8 13.69 2.71 -8.92
N TYR A 9 13.66 3.12 -7.65
CA TYR A 9 14.21 2.28 -6.57
C TYR A 9 13.23 1.20 -6.14
N TYR A 10 11.93 1.52 -6.01
CA TYR A 10 10.94 0.52 -5.58
C TYR A 10 10.66 -0.50 -6.68
N HIS A 11 10.49 -0.08 -7.94
CA HIS A 11 10.27 -1.05 -9.02
C HIS A 11 11.52 -1.88 -9.30
N THR A 12 12.72 -1.34 -9.17
CA THR A 12 13.96 -2.13 -9.32
C THR A 12 14.15 -3.10 -8.15
N ALA A 13 13.89 -2.69 -6.90
CA ALA A 13 13.97 -3.59 -5.75
C ALA A 13 12.93 -4.73 -5.83
N LEU A 14 11.78 -4.50 -6.46
CA LEU A 14 10.78 -5.55 -6.73
C LEU A 14 11.12 -6.46 -7.92
N GLN A 15 12.12 -6.13 -8.74
CA GLN A 15 12.63 -7.05 -9.77
C GLN A 15 13.51 -8.15 -9.14
N ASP A 16 14.02 -7.93 -7.92
CA ASP A 16 14.67 -8.98 -7.14
C ASP A 16 13.61 -9.95 -6.60
N LYS A 17 13.64 -11.18 -7.13
CA LYS A 17 12.70 -12.24 -6.76
C LYS A 17 12.77 -12.60 -5.28
N ALA A 18 13.95 -12.56 -4.66
CA ALA A 18 14.10 -12.91 -3.25
C ALA A 18 13.42 -11.87 -2.35
N ILE A 19 13.62 -10.58 -2.68
CA ILE A 19 12.97 -9.48 -1.97
C ILE A 19 11.44 -9.53 -2.18
N ALA A 20 11.00 -9.72 -3.42
CA ALA A 20 9.57 -9.82 -3.74
C ALA A 20 8.88 -10.98 -2.98
N GLN A 21 9.52 -12.14 -2.91
CA GLN A 21 9.01 -13.30 -2.18
C GLN A 21 8.94 -13.04 -0.67
N ALA A 22 9.98 -12.48 -0.07
CA ALA A 22 9.99 -12.15 1.36
C ALA A 22 8.91 -11.14 1.74
N ILE A 23 8.69 -10.12 0.90
CA ILE A 23 7.61 -9.14 1.06
C ILE A 23 6.25 -9.83 0.97
N TRP A 24 6.06 -10.72 -0.02
CA TRP A 24 4.81 -11.45 -0.21
C TRP A 24 4.45 -12.31 1.01
N GLU A 25 5.40 -13.08 1.53
CA GLU A 25 5.18 -13.96 2.69
C GLU A 25 4.81 -13.15 3.93
N ALA A 26 5.56 -12.10 4.23
CA ALA A 26 5.29 -11.23 5.36
C ALA A 26 3.92 -10.53 5.25
N LEU A 27 3.59 -9.98 4.08
CA LEU A 27 2.33 -9.27 3.86
C LEU A 27 1.13 -10.22 3.92
N THR A 28 1.25 -11.43 3.37
CA THR A 28 0.19 -12.44 3.40
C THR A 28 -0.10 -12.90 4.82
N ALA A 29 0.94 -13.18 5.61
CA ALA A 29 0.80 -13.56 7.01
C ALA A 29 0.08 -12.46 7.83
N ARG A 30 0.53 -11.21 7.71
CA ARG A 30 -0.08 -10.08 8.44
C ARG A 30 -1.51 -9.76 8.02
N GLN A 31 -1.82 -9.93 6.73
CA GLN A 31 -3.21 -9.82 6.30
C GLN A 31 -4.04 -10.92 6.99
N ARG A 32 -3.54 -12.16 7.10
CA ARG A 32 -4.33 -13.31 7.62
C ARG A 32 -4.70 -13.08 9.07
N GLU A 33 -3.73 -12.64 9.85
CA GLU A 33 -3.92 -12.23 11.24
C GLU A 33 -5.03 -11.18 11.41
N ARG A 34 -5.30 -10.36 10.38
CA ARG A 34 -6.25 -9.25 10.41
C ARG A 34 -7.56 -9.53 9.64
N ASN A 35 -7.79 -10.76 9.19
CA ASN A 35 -8.92 -11.13 8.34
C ASN A 35 -9.06 -10.27 7.07
N LEU A 36 -7.93 -9.80 6.51
CA LEU A 36 -7.88 -8.98 5.31
C LEU A 36 -7.83 -9.84 4.03
N PHE A 37 -8.85 -10.69 3.84
CA PHE A 37 -9.00 -11.60 2.70
C PHE A 37 -10.35 -11.43 2.02
N SER A 38 -10.38 -11.73 0.73
CA SER A 38 -11.60 -11.99 -0.02
C SER A 38 -11.60 -13.46 -0.43
N GLY A 39 -12.35 -14.29 0.30
CA GLY A 39 -12.25 -15.75 0.22
C GLY A 39 -10.83 -16.20 0.60
N ASP A 40 -10.15 -16.88 -0.32
CA ASP A 40 -8.78 -17.36 -0.13
C ASP A 40 -7.69 -16.36 -0.55
N ARG A 41 -8.08 -15.22 -1.15
CA ARG A 41 -7.13 -14.26 -1.72
C ARG A 41 -6.84 -13.10 -0.75
N PRO A 42 -5.57 -12.75 -0.50
CA PRO A 42 -5.26 -11.55 0.28
C PRO A 42 -5.79 -10.30 -0.43
N LEU A 43 -6.29 -9.33 0.34
CA LEU A 43 -6.85 -8.08 -0.19
C LEU A 43 -5.84 -7.29 -1.02
N THR A 44 -4.56 -7.31 -0.63
CA THR A 44 -3.48 -6.62 -1.32
C THR A 44 -2.43 -7.64 -1.75
N THR A 45 -2.24 -7.77 -3.06
CA THR A 45 -1.24 -8.68 -3.63
C THR A 45 0.08 -8.00 -4.00
N VAL A 46 0.07 -6.66 -4.07
CA VAL A 46 1.25 -5.85 -4.36
C VAL A 46 1.23 -4.69 -3.41
N MET A 47 2.30 -4.53 -2.64
CA MET A 47 2.48 -3.32 -1.84
C MET A 47 2.73 -2.17 -2.82
N ARG A 48 1.87 -1.15 -2.83
CA ARG A 48 2.13 0.09 -3.58
C ARG A 48 2.18 1.21 -2.57
N LEU A 49 3.40 1.48 -2.11
CA LEU A 49 3.67 2.61 -1.23
C LEU A 49 3.30 3.90 -1.96
N ARG A 50 2.20 4.52 -1.54
CA ARG A 50 1.88 5.88 -1.93
C ARG A 50 2.40 6.80 -0.84
N PHE A 51 3.54 7.43 -1.12
CA PHE A 51 4.03 8.49 -0.26
C PHE A 51 3.17 9.73 -0.46
N LEU A 52 2.69 10.27 0.65
CA LEU A 52 1.92 11.50 0.70
C LEU A 52 2.65 12.47 1.60
N THR A 53 2.69 13.74 1.22
CA THR A 53 3.06 14.78 2.18
C THR A 53 1.97 14.90 3.24
N LEU A 54 2.32 15.46 4.41
CA LEU A 54 1.32 15.71 5.46
C LEU A 54 0.16 16.56 4.93
N LEU A 55 0.46 17.60 4.14
CA LEU A 55 -0.55 18.44 3.51
C LEU A 55 -1.49 17.65 2.58
N GLN A 56 -0.94 16.74 1.77
CA GLN A 56 -1.75 15.88 0.88
C GLN A 56 -2.62 14.91 1.69
N TYR A 57 -2.10 14.38 2.79
CA TYR A 57 -2.84 13.49 3.67
C TYR A 57 -3.99 14.22 4.38
N ASP A 58 -3.73 15.43 4.90
CA ASP A 58 -4.74 16.25 5.57
C ASP A 58 -5.87 16.67 4.63
N LEU A 59 -5.53 17.02 3.39
CA LEU A 59 -6.53 17.29 2.36
C LEU A 59 -7.45 16.09 2.12
N LEU A 60 -6.86 14.90 1.92
CA LEU A 60 -7.64 13.66 1.72
C LEU A 60 -8.53 13.36 2.93
N ARG A 61 -7.97 13.47 4.14
CA ARG A 61 -8.71 13.25 5.38
C ARG A 61 -9.90 14.19 5.50
N HIS A 62 -9.71 15.48 5.22
CA HIS A 62 -10.76 16.47 5.27
C HIS A 62 -11.87 16.18 4.26
N SER A 63 -11.51 15.97 2.98
CA SER A 63 -12.48 15.70 1.92
C SER A 63 -13.27 14.42 2.14
N VAL A 64 -12.62 13.34 2.59
CA VAL A 64 -13.31 12.09 2.94
C VAL A 64 -14.29 12.31 4.09
N GLY A 65 -13.90 13.10 5.11
CA GLY A 65 -14.78 13.45 6.21
C GLY A 65 -16.06 14.15 5.75
N LEU A 66 -15.96 15.08 4.79
CA LEU A 66 -17.12 15.76 4.22
C LEU A 66 -18.05 14.80 3.47
N VAL A 67 -17.48 13.85 2.70
CA VAL A 67 -18.28 12.85 1.97
C VAL A 67 -18.98 11.90 2.92
N VAL A 68 -18.27 11.37 3.92
CA VAL A 68 -18.85 10.45 4.93
C VAL A 68 -19.95 11.12 5.73
N ALA A 69 -19.81 12.41 6.05
CA ALA A 69 -20.85 13.17 6.75
C ALA A 69 -22.12 13.42 5.89
N ALA A 70 -22.02 13.25 4.57
CA ALA A 70 -23.12 13.42 3.63
C ALA A 70 -23.82 12.09 3.23
N LEU A 71 -23.31 10.95 3.69
CA LEU A 71 -23.88 9.61 3.48
C LEU A 71 -24.81 9.22 4.64
#